data_AF-A0A7S2H411-F1
#
_entry.id   AF-A0A7S2H411-F1
#
_cell.length_a   1.000
_cell.length_b   1.000
_cell.length_c   1.000
_cell.angle_alpha   90.00
_cell.angle_beta   90.00
_cell.angle_gamma   90.00
#
_symmetry.space_group_name_H-M   'P 1'
#
loop_
_entity.id
_entity.type
_entity.pdbx_description
1 polymer ?
#
loop_
_entity_poly.entity_id
_entity_poly.type
_entity_poly.pdbx_seq_one_letter_code
_entity_poly.pdbx_strand_id
1 'polypeptide(L)'
;MVHSHGCKTVLTGEGSDELTAGYLYFHDAPSAEALFGELRRIFWHLHNVNCQRSDRMSMAHAVEARVPFLCPDMIQATMSMDAELKQITADRPEKAMLRELFRDEVPAEVLWRTKAMQCEGVGKTWVKQLQQMCEDAVSDEEWAKAAETFPHNTPHSKEEYLYRKIFEKHFPGLDASVQVWEGGCRAGGAPWRSAKYTRAGLADTSQLMSDDGEFRAPPPAGTATAEEEEPAAAEEPVAA
;
A
#
# COMPACT_ATOMS: atom_id res chain seq x y z
N MET A 1 0.86 3.53 23.90
CA MET A 1 -0.25 4.47 24.20
C MET A 1 -1.60 3.77 24.40
N VAL A 2 -2.08 2.88 23.52
CA VAL A 2 -3.41 2.25 23.72
C VAL A 2 -3.49 1.42 25.00
N HIS A 3 -2.57 0.47 25.19
CA HIS A 3 -2.54 -0.39 26.38
C HIS A 3 -2.40 0.39 27.70
N SER A 4 -1.61 1.47 27.70
CA SER A 4 -1.41 2.30 28.89
C SER A 4 -2.66 3.07 29.33
N HIS A 5 -3.67 3.19 28.46
CA HIS A 5 -4.98 3.75 28.80
C HIS A 5 -5.99 2.67 29.25
N GLY A 6 -5.54 1.42 29.44
CA GLY A 6 -6.39 0.30 29.88
C GLY A 6 -7.21 -0.34 28.75
N CYS A 7 -7.09 0.14 27.52
CA CYS A 7 -7.76 -0.45 26.36
C CYS A 7 -7.10 -1.77 25.96
N LYS A 8 -7.91 -2.83 25.88
CA LYS A 8 -7.46 -4.18 25.48
C LYS A 8 -7.80 -4.53 24.04
N THR A 9 -8.69 -3.77 23.41
CA THR A 9 -9.19 -4.04 22.05
C THR A 9 -9.27 -2.74 21.27
N VAL A 10 -8.96 -2.81 19.98
CA VAL A 10 -9.13 -1.72 19.01
C VAL A 10 -9.79 -2.25 17.74
N LEU A 11 -10.50 -1.37 17.02
CA LEU A 11 -11.00 -1.64 15.68
C LEU A 11 -10.05 -1.00 14.66
N THR A 12 -9.70 -1.72 13.60
CA THR A 12 -8.84 -1.24 12.54
C THR A 12 -9.54 -1.34 11.18
N GLY A 13 -9.05 -0.57 10.20
CA GLY A 13 -9.61 -0.53 8.85
C GLY A 13 -8.97 -1.51 7.86
N GLU A 14 -8.17 -2.47 8.33
CA GLU A 14 -7.47 -3.42 7.45
C GLU A 14 -8.48 -4.25 6.62
N GLY A 15 -8.14 -4.53 5.36
CA GLY A 15 -9.01 -5.22 4.41
C GLY A 15 -9.93 -4.29 3.61
N SER A 16 -10.09 -3.03 4.00
CA SER A 16 -10.92 -2.08 3.26
C SER A 16 -10.40 -1.88 1.83
N ASP A 17 -9.10 -1.60 1.68
CA ASP A 17 -8.48 -1.35 0.37
C ASP A 17 -8.51 -2.59 -0.54
N GLU A 18 -8.31 -3.78 0.03
CA GLU A 18 -8.29 -5.07 -0.67
C GLU A 18 -9.66 -5.57 -1.11
N LEU A 19 -10.72 -5.14 -0.44
CA LEU A 19 -12.09 -5.49 -0.82
C LEU A 19 -12.74 -4.48 -1.78
N THR A 20 -12.28 -3.21 -1.75
CA THR A 20 -12.97 -2.07 -2.39
C THR A 20 -12.11 -1.23 -3.34
N ALA A 21 -10.95 -1.72 -3.76
CA ALA A 21 -10.04 -1.04 -4.69
C ALA A 21 -9.57 0.34 -4.18
N GLY A 22 -8.93 0.33 -3.01
CA GLY A 22 -8.52 1.56 -2.33
C GLY A 22 -7.10 2.05 -2.60
N TYR A 23 -6.26 1.22 -3.23
CA TYR A 23 -4.89 1.58 -3.57
C TYR A 23 -4.82 2.41 -4.86
N LEU A 24 -3.93 3.42 -4.93
CA LEU A 24 -3.89 4.35 -6.08
C LEU A 24 -3.48 3.67 -7.40
N TYR A 25 -2.87 2.49 -7.35
CA TYR A 25 -2.51 1.77 -8.58
C TYR A 25 -3.72 1.16 -9.28
N PHE A 26 -4.87 1.06 -8.61
CA PHE A 26 -6.12 0.61 -9.26
C PHE A 26 -6.66 1.61 -10.28
N HIS A 27 -6.18 2.87 -10.29
CA HIS A 27 -6.44 3.81 -11.38
C HIS A 27 -5.92 3.29 -12.73
N ASP A 28 -4.85 2.50 -12.70
CA ASP A 28 -4.16 2.00 -13.89
C ASP A 28 -4.70 0.61 -14.32
N ALA A 29 -5.78 0.13 -13.68
CA ALA A 29 -6.37 -1.17 -13.99
C ALA A 29 -7.04 -1.13 -15.39
N PRO A 30 -6.71 -2.06 -16.31
CA PRO A 30 -7.15 -1.96 -17.71
C PRO A 30 -8.62 -2.34 -17.93
N SER A 31 -9.23 -3.07 -16.99
CA SER A 31 -10.64 -3.49 -17.06
C SER A 31 -11.17 -3.85 -15.67
N ALA A 32 -12.50 -3.94 -15.53
CA ALA A 32 -13.15 -4.37 -14.30
C ALA A 32 -12.75 -5.81 -13.92
N GLU A 33 -12.57 -6.67 -14.93
CA GLU A 33 -12.10 -8.05 -14.75
C GLU A 33 -10.67 -8.09 -14.20
N ALA A 34 -9.75 -7.29 -14.77
CA ALA A 34 -8.38 -7.19 -14.29
C ALA A 34 -8.32 -6.64 -12.85
N LEU A 35 -9.12 -5.61 -12.56
CA LEU A 35 -9.28 -5.06 -11.21
C LEU A 35 -9.75 -6.13 -10.23
N PHE A 36 -10.78 -6.90 -10.58
CA PHE A 36 -11.31 -7.96 -9.71
C PHE A 36 -10.33 -9.11 -9.50
N GLY A 37 -9.63 -9.53 -10.55
CA GLY A 37 -8.55 -10.52 -10.46
C GLY A 37 -7.47 -10.09 -9.48
N GLU A 38 -7.10 -8.82 -9.52
CA GLU A 38 -6.14 -8.24 -8.59
C GLU A 38 -6.67 -8.14 -7.15
N LEU A 39 -7.91 -7.70 -6.94
CA LEU A 39 -8.54 -7.71 -5.60
C LEU A 39 -8.53 -9.11 -4.98
N ARG A 40 -8.85 -10.14 -5.78
CA ARG A 40 -8.78 -11.53 -5.33
C ARG A 40 -7.35 -11.93 -4.97
N ARG A 41 -6.37 -11.55 -5.80
CA ARG A 41 -4.97 -11.85 -5.54
C ARG A 41 -4.52 -11.22 -4.22
N ILE A 42 -4.68 -9.91 -4.04
CA ILE A 42 -4.20 -9.24 -2.82
C ILE A 42 -4.97 -9.67 -1.56
N PHE A 43 -6.26 -10.00 -1.67
CA PHE A 43 -7.04 -10.58 -0.57
C PHE A 43 -6.41 -11.88 -0.07
N TRP A 44 -6.01 -12.80 -0.96
CA TRP A 44 -5.35 -14.05 -0.56
C TRP A 44 -3.99 -13.83 0.11
N HIS A 45 -3.29 -12.75 -0.21
CA HIS A 45 -1.99 -12.44 0.40
C HIS A 45 -2.11 -11.69 1.72
N LEU A 46 -3.29 -11.17 2.06
CA LEU A 46 -3.51 -10.28 3.20
C LEU A 46 -2.97 -10.82 4.53
N HIS A 47 -3.07 -12.14 4.72
CA HIS A 47 -2.57 -12.86 5.90
C HIS A 47 -1.06 -12.75 6.09
N ASN A 48 -0.28 -12.56 5.02
CA ASN A 48 1.18 -12.43 5.04
C ASN A 48 1.68 -10.98 4.95
N VAL A 49 0.76 -10.00 4.84
CA VAL A 49 1.09 -8.57 4.79
C VAL A 49 0.39 -7.80 5.90
N ASN A 50 -0.71 -7.10 5.60
CA ASN A 50 -1.38 -6.19 6.50
C ASN A 50 -1.95 -6.86 7.75
N CYS A 51 -2.57 -8.05 7.62
CA CYS A 51 -3.06 -8.78 8.80
C CYS A 51 -1.92 -9.23 9.70
N GLN A 52 -0.83 -9.76 9.12
CA GLN A 52 0.35 -10.16 9.90
C GLN A 52 0.91 -8.98 10.69
N ARG A 53 1.05 -7.82 10.04
CA ARG A 53 1.54 -6.61 10.69
C ARG A 53 0.57 -6.15 11.79
N SER A 54 -0.72 -6.04 11.50
CA SER A 54 -1.71 -5.57 12.46
C SER A 54 -1.76 -6.45 13.70
N ASP A 55 -1.79 -7.77 13.51
CA ASP A 55 -1.79 -8.77 14.58
C ASP A 55 -0.51 -8.70 15.42
N ARG A 56 0.67 -8.86 14.80
CA ARG A 56 1.94 -8.90 15.53
C ARG A 56 2.25 -7.58 16.26
N MET A 57 1.99 -6.44 15.63
CA MET A 57 2.27 -5.13 16.23
C MET A 57 1.32 -4.81 17.39
N SER A 58 0.04 -5.18 17.27
CA SER A 58 -0.92 -4.97 18.36
C SER A 58 -0.69 -5.94 19.53
N MET A 59 -0.43 -7.22 19.23
CA MET A 59 -0.17 -8.25 20.23
C MET A 59 1.16 -8.08 20.97
N ALA A 60 2.17 -7.47 20.34
CA ALA A 60 3.39 -7.05 21.03
C ALA A 60 3.13 -6.10 22.24
N HIS A 61 1.95 -5.47 22.27
CA HIS A 61 1.50 -4.61 23.36
C HIS A 61 0.25 -5.15 24.07
N ALA A 62 -0.08 -6.44 23.91
CA ALA A 62 -1.26 -7.08 24.50
C ALA A 62 -2.57 -6.31 24.19
N VAL A 63 -2.74 -5.88 22.94
CA VAL A 63 -3.96 -5.27 22.42
C VAL A 63 -4.50 -6.13 21.28
N GLU A 64 -5.77 -6.52 21.36
CA GLU A 64 -6.47 -7.24 20.30
C GLU A 64 -6.94 -6.26 19.21
N ALA A 65 -6.42 -6.41 17.99
CA ALA A 65 -6.94 -5.68 16.82
C ALA A 65 -8.06 -6.47 16.13
N ARG A 66 -9.25 -5.88 16.02
CA ARG A 66 -10.37 -6.42 15.24
C ARG A 66 -10.47 -5.72 13.90
N VAL A 67 -10.84 -6.48 12.87
CA VAL A 67 -10.83 -6.06 11.46
C VAL A 67 -12.23 -6.18 10.83
N PRO A 68 -13.17 -5.25 11.10
CA PRO A 68 -14.57 -5.39 10.69
C PRO A 68 -14.79 -5.57 9.19
N PHE A 69 -13.94 -4.98 8.34
CA PHE A 69 -14.01 -5.16 6.88
C PHE A 69 -13.82 -6.62 6.46
N LEU A 70 -13.09 -7.42 7.24
CA LEU A 70 -12.83 -8.84 6.97
C LEU A 70 -13.82 -9.77 7.64
N CYS A 71 -14.97 -9.28 8.12
CA CYS A 71 -16.02 -10.19 8.54
C CYS A 71 -16.59 -10.95 7.32
N PRO A 72 -17.02 -12.22 7.47
CA PRO A 72 -17.49 -13.03 6.34
C PRO A 72 -18.61 -12.39 5.53
N ASP A 73 -19.57 -11.72 6.19
CA ASP A 73 -20.68 -11.05 5.53
C ASP A 73 -20.22 -9.87 4.67
N MET A 74 -19.25 -9.07 5.16
CA MET A 74 -18.66 -7.98 4.39
C MET A 74 -17.84 -8.49 3.21
N ILE A 75 -17.06 -9.55 3.40
CA ILE A 75 -16.31 -10.19 2.31
C ILE A 75 -17.28 -10.71 1.25
N GLN A 76 -18.32 -11.44 1.64
CA GLN A 76 -19.31 -11.98 0.72
C GLN A 76 -20.04 -10.87 -0.04
N ALA A 77 -20.53 -9.85 0.66
CA ALA A 77 -21.23 -8.73 0.06
C ALA A 77 -20.33 -8.00 -0.96
N THR A 78 -19.11 -7.63 -0.56
CA THR A 78 -18.20 -6.88 -1.43
C THR A 78 -17.69 -7.72 -2.60
N MET A 79 -17.35 -8.99 -2.41
CA MET A 79 -16.81 -9.85 -3.47
C MET A 79 -17.86 -10.36 -4.46
N SER A 80 -19.15 -10.28 -4.10
CA SER A 80 -20.27 -10.65 -4.99
C SER A 80 -20.82 -9.48 -5.79
N MET A 81 -20.38 -8.25 -5.51
CA MET A 81 -20.73 -7.06 -6.28
C MET A 81 -20.06 -7.06 -7.65
N ASP A 82 -20.70 -6.40 -8.61
CA ASP A 82 -20.10 -6.11 -9.90
C ASP A 82 -18.81 -5.29 -9.72
N ALA A 83 -17.73 -5.74 -10.37
CA ALA A 83 -16.45 -5.08 -10.33
C ALA A 83 -16.48 -3.68 -10.97
N GLU A 84 -17.39 -3.42 -11.91
CA GLU A 84 -17.61 -2.10 -12.50
C GLU A 84 -17.98 -1.03 -11.46
N LEU A 85 -18.60 -1.45 -10.35
CA LEU A 85 -18.93 -0.54 -9.24
C LEU A 85 -17.69 -0.14 -8.42
N LYS A 86 -16.61 -0.93 -8.49
CA LYS A 86 -15.32 -0.69 -7.82
C LYS A 86 -14.31 0.00 -8.72
N GLN A 87 -14.59 0.13 -10.01
CA GLN A 87 -13.70 0.81 -10.93
C GLN A 87 -13.56 2.28 -10.56
N ILE A 88 -12.31 2.73 -10.59
CA ILE A 88 -11.96 4.12 -10.36
C ILE A 88 -12.05 4.84 -11.71
N THR A 89 -12.82 5.92 -11.76
CA THR A 89 -12.99 6.77 -12.94
C THR A 89 -12.79 8.24 -12.56
N ALA A 90 -12.77 9.15 -13.54
CA ALA A 90 -12.67 10.59 -13.25
C ALA A 90 -13.75 11.09 -12.27
N ASP A 91 -14.96 10.50 -12.33
CA ASP A 91 -16.09 10.88 -11.49
C ASP A 91 -16.26 9.97 -10.25
N ARG A 92 -15.52 8.86 -10.16
CA ARG A 92 -15.63 7.89 -9.07
C ARG A 92 -14.25 7.61 -8.47
N PRO A 93 -13.89 8.24 -7.33
CA PRO A 93 -12.59 8.03 -6.70
C PRO A 93 -12.48 6.64 -6.07
N GLU A 94 -11.31 6.33 -5.52
CA GLU A 94 -11.07 5.09 -4.80
C GLU A 94 -12.10 4.86 -3.69
N LYS A 95 -12.62 3.63 -3.58
CA LYS A 95 -13.68 3.25 -2.64
C LYS A 95 -14.97 4.08 -2.77
N ALA A 96 -15.30 4.61 -3.95
CA ALA A 96 -16.50 5.44 -4.16
C ALA A 96 -17.77 4.87 -3.52
N MET A 97 -18.07 3.57 -3.70
CA MET A 97 -19.24 2.95 -3.08
C MET A 97 -19.26 3.06 -1.55
N LEU A 98 -18.10 2.89 -0.91
CA LEU A 98 -17.99 2.99 0.54
C LEU A 98 -18.18 4.44 1.00
N ARG A 99 -17.66 5.41 0.23
CA ARG A 99 -17.87 6.83 0.50
C ARG A 99 -19.35 7.19 0.40
N GLU A 100 -20.01 6.72 -0.65
CA GLU A 100 -21.43 6.94 -0.85
C GLU A 100 -22.30 6.37 0.27
N LEU A 101 -21.96 5.18 0.78
CA LEU A 101 -22.67 4.57 1.90
C LEU A 101 -22.67 5.44 3.17
N PHE A 102 -21.61 6.21 3.40
CA PHE A 102 -21.41 7.03 4.60
C PHE A 102 -21.55 8.54 4.34
N ARG A 103 -22.16 8.93 3.21
CA ARG A 103 -22.31 10.33 2.77
C ARG A 103 -22.89 11.25 3.85
N ASP A 104 -23.89 10.76 4.57
CA ASP A 104 -24.61 11.53 5.58
C ASP A 104 -24.09 11.30 7.01
N GLU A 105 -23.09 10.43 7.19
CA GLU A 105 -22.54 10.04 8.50
C GLU A 105 -21.14 10.60 8.77
N VAL A 106 -20.35 10.87 7.72
CA VAL A 106 -18.96 11.32 7.83
C VAL A 106 -18.80 12.71 7.19
N PRO A 107 -18.08 13.65 7.83
CA PRO A 107 -17.83 14.98 7.24
C PRO A 107 -17.24 14.89 5.83
N ALA A 108 -17.75 15.72 4.91
CA ALA A 108 -17.37 15.67 3.50
C ALA A 108 -15.85 15.80 3.28
N GLU A 109 -15.17 16.62 4.06
CA GLU A 109 -13.71 16.79 4.04
C GLU A 109 -12.93 15.50 4.33
N VAL A 110 -13.46 14.62 5.20
CA VAL A 110 -12.87 13.31 5.52
C VAL A 110 -13.29 12.28 4.49
N LEU A 111 -14.59 12.28 4.16
CA LEU A 111 -15.20 11.30 3.28
C LEU A 111 -14.62 11.32 1.88
N TRP A 112 -14.30 12.51 1.37
CA TRP A 112 -13.80 12.70 0.01
C TRP A 112 -12.28 12.87 -0.06
N ARG A 113 -11.58 12.94 1.08
CA ARG A 113 -10.11 13.07 1.12
C ARG A 113 -9.41 12.02 0.25
N THR A 114 -8.39 12.45 -0.48
CA THR A 114 -7.50 11.58 -1.27
C THR A 114 -6.80 10.55 -0.37
N LYS A 115 -6.72 9.29 -0.81
CA LYS A 115 -6.01 8.23 -0.10
C LYS A 115 -4.56 8.64 0.17
N ALA A 116 -4.15 8.53 1.43
CA ALA A 116 -2.74 8.55 1.83
C ALA A 116 -2.36 7.17 2.39
N MET A 117 -1.15 6.71 2.10
CA MET A 117 -0.61 5.51 2.75
C MET A 117 -0.29 5.81 4.21
N GLN A 118 -0.27 4.77 5.05
CA GLN A 118 -0.01 4.94 6.48
C GLN A 118 1.38 5.53 6.74
N CYS A 119 2.39 5.16 5.95
CA CYS A 119 3.74 5.72 6.07
C CYS A 119 3.81 7.22 5.75
N GLU A 120 2.93 7.71 4.88
CA GLU A 120 2.84 9.12 4.50
C GLU A 120 2.04 9.92 5.54
N GLY A 121 1.03 9.30 6.15
CA GLY A 121 0.22 9.90 7.21
C GLY A 121 0.91 10.05 8.56
N VAL A 122 2.00 9.32 8.81
CA VAL A 122 2.77 9.39 10.08
C VAL A 122 3.71 10.60 10.12
N GLY A 123 4.12 11.13 8.97
CA GLY A 123 4.93 12.34 8.89
C GLY A 123 5.71 12.45 7.57
N LYS A 124 5.74 13.66 6.99
CA LYS A 124 6.27 13.92 5.63
C LYS A 124 7.70 13.44 5.40
N THR A 125 8.54 13.42 6.44
CA THR A 125 9.96 13.06 6.33
C THR A 125 10.30 11.69 6.87
N TRP A 126 9.35 10.98 7.50
CA TRP A 126 9.65 9.74 8.23
C TRP A 126 10.25 8.67 7.32
N VAL A 127 9.61 8.40 6.18
CA VAL A 127 10.09 7.41 5.20
C VAL A 127 11.49 7.77 4.70
N LYS A 128 11.70 9.03 4.31
CA LYS A 128 12.99 9.51 3.81
C LYS A 128 14.09 9.39 4.87
N GLN A 129 13.79 9.73 6.12
CA GLN A 129 14.74 9.61 7.23
C GLN A 129 15.07 8.16 7.54
N LEU A 130 14.07 7.28 7.52
CA LEU A 130 14.25 5.84 7.70
C LEU A 130 15.14 5.26 6.59
N GLN A 131 14.87 5.60 5.34
CA GLN A 131 15.67 5.18 4.18
C GLN A 131 17.12 5.66 4.29
N GLN A 132 17.34 6.93 4.67
CA GLN A 132 18.69 7.45 4.88
C GLN A 132 19.40 6.70 6.01
N MET A 133 18.73 6.47 7.13
CA MET A 133 19.29 5.71 8.25
C MET A 133 19.67 4.29 7.83
N CYS A 134 18.86 3.64 6.99
CA CYS A 134 19.17 2.33 6.45
C CYS A 134 20.35 2.35 5.48
N GLU A 135 20.44 3.37 4.64
CA GLU A 135 21.54 3.58 3.69
C GLU A 135 22.87 3.77 4.42
N ASP A 136 22.86 4.56 5.51
CA ASP A 136 24.04 4.82 6.35
C ASP A 136 24.48 3.60 7.17
N ALA A 137 23.54 2.68 7.47
CA ALA A 137 23.77 1.52 8.34
C ALA A 137 24.39 0.32 7.61
N VAL A 138 24.41 0.30 6.27
CA VAL A 138 24.92 -0.81 5.46
C VAL A 138 26.05 -0.30 4.58
N SER A 139 27.26 -0.86 4.72
CA SER A 139 28.38 -0.41 3.89
C SER A 139 28.25 -0.90 2.45
N ASP A 140 28.89 -0.21 1.51
CA ASP A 140 28.94 -0.64 0.11
C ASP A 140 29.63 -2.01 -0.05
N GLU A 141 30.58 -2.35 0.82
CA GLU A 141 31.22 -3.68 0.78
C GLU A 141 30.31 -4.80 1.29
N GLU A 142 29.48 -4.53 2.31
CA GLU A 142 28.45 -5.47 2.77
C GLU A 142 27.40 -5.68 1.67
N TRP A 143 26.95 -4.59 1.07
CA TRP A 143 25.96 -4.59 0.01
C TRP A 143 26.45 -5.32 -1.24
N ALA A 144 27.70 -5.12 -1.65
CA ALA A 144 28.29 -5.81 -2.80
C ALA A 144 28.27 -7.35 -2.66
N LYS A 145 28.24 -7.85 -1.42
CA LYS A 145 28.19 -9.29 -1.10
C LYS A 145 26.78 -9.79 -0.79
N ALA A 146 25.73 -9.02 -1.10
CA ALA A 146 24.35 -9.39 -0.75
C ALA A 146 23.91 -10.73 -1.33
N ALA A 147 24.24 -11.01 -2.60
CA ALA A 147 23.90 -12.27 -3.26
C ALA A 147 24.66 -13.48 -2.68
N GLU A 148 25.89 -13.27 -2.19
CA GLU A 148 26.67 -14.32 -1.53
C GLU A 148 26.17 -14.58 -0.10
N THR A 149 25.81 -13.50 0.61
CA THR A 149 25.37 -13.55 2.02
C THR A 149 23.93 -14.09 2.13
N PHE A 150 23.05 -13.67 1.22
CA PHE A 150 21.64 -14.02 1.19
C PHE A 150 21.25 -14.53 -0.21
N PRO A 151 21.65 -15.77 -0.57
CA PRO A 151 21.41 -16.32 -1.91
C PRO A 151 19.93 -16.60 -2.19
N HIS A 152 19.14 -16.82 -1.14
CA HIS A 152 17.69 -16.98 -1.23
C HIS A 152 17.01 -15.68 -0.78
N ASN A 153 16.03 -15.20 -1.57
CA ASN A 153 15.40 -13.89 -1.39
C ASN A 153 16.42 -12.75 -1.20
N THR A 154 17.35 -12.63 -2.15
CA THR A 154 18.41 -11.62 -2.10
C THR A 154 17.81 -10.21 -2.01
N PRO A 155 18.19 -9.40 -1.02
CA PRO A 155 17.72 -8.01 -0.92
C PRO A 155 18.08 -7.19 -2.16
N HIS A 156 17.25 -6.22 -2.52
CA HIS A 156 17.45 -5.37 -3.71
C HIS A 156 17.80 -3.92 -3.36
N SER A 157 17.87 -3.58 -2.08
CA SER A 157 18.32 -2.28 -1.57
C SER A 157 19.02 -2.46 -0.23
N LYS A 158 19.77 -1.44 0.22
CA LYS A 158 20.38 -1.43 1.55
C LYS A 158 19.35 -1.46 2.69
N GLU A 159 18.19 -0.85 2.47
CA GLU A 159 17.05 -0.96 3.38
C GLU A 159 16.58 -2.41 3.53
N GLU A 160 16.31 -3.10 2.42
CA GLU A 160 15.94 -4.51 2.45
C GLU A 160 17.05 -5.38 3.06
N TYR A 161 18.32 -5.04 2.79
CA TYR A 161 19.47 -5.74 3.34
C TYR A 161 19.52 -5.61 4.87
N LEU A 162 19.29 -4.41 5.41
CA LEU A 162 19.26 -4.19 6.85
C LEU A 162 18.12 -4.97 7.51
N TYR A 163 16.92 -4.95 6.92
CA TYR A 163 15.79 -5.74 7.41
C TYR A 163 16.09 -7.23 7.37
N ARG A 164 16.73 -7.71 6.31
CA ARG A 164 17.15 -9.11 6.17
C ARG A 164 18.20 -9.49 7.22
N LYS A 165 19.18 -8.63 7.49
CA LYS A 165 20.21 -8.83 8.54
C LYS A 165 19.58 -8.94 9.93
N ILE A 166 18.57 -8.10 10.22
CA ILE A 166 17.81 -8.17 11.47
C ILE A 166 17.00 -9.47 11.54
N PHE A 167 16.31 -9.83 10.44
CA PHE A 167 15.54 -11.06 10.38
C PHE A 167 16.42 -12.29 10.63
N GLU A 168 17.54 -12.42 9.92
CA GLU A 168 18.46 -13.56 10.05
C GLU A 168 19.04 -13.69 11.48
N LYS A 169 19.31 -12.56 12.13
CA LYS A 169 19.76 -12.53 13.54
C LYS A 169 18.74 -13.16 14.50
N HIS A 170 17.44 -12.98 14.23
CA HIS A 170 16.37 -13.45 15.11
C HIS A 170 15.76 -14.80 14.66
N PHE A 171 15.86 -15.11 13.37
CA PHE A 171 15.20 -16.24 12.71
C PHE A 171 16.15 -16.95 11.74
N PRO A 172 17.29 -17.47 12.23
CA PRO A 172 18.33 -18.03 11.37
C PRO A 172 17.81 -19.20 10.52
N GLY A 173 18.04 -19.15 9.21
CA GLY A 173 17.65 -20.19 8.24
C GLY A 173 16.14 -20.29 7.95
N LEU A 174 15.34 -19.31 8.35
CA LEU A 174 13.89 -19.29 8.10
C LEU A 174 13.48 -18.46 6.88
N ASP A 175 14.43 -17.95 6.11
CA ASP A 175 14.15 -17.13 4.93
C ASP A 175 13.42 -17.89 3.81
N ALA A 176 13.62 -19.20 3.71
CA ALA A 176 12.87 -20.11 2.85
C ALA A 176 11.35 -20.14 3.16
N SER A 177 10.96 -19.74 4.37
CA SER A 177 9.55 -19.63 4.77
C SER A 177 8.94 -18.26 4.47
N VAL A 178 9.75 -17.30 4.00
CA VAL A 178 9.30 -15.95 3.66
C VAL A 178 8.94 -15.89 2.18
N GLN A 179 7.67 -15.62 1.90
CA GLN A 179 7.21 -15.37 0.54
C GLN A 179 7.42 -13.89 0.19
N VAL A 180 8.34 -13.62 -0.74
CA VAL A 180 8.59 -12.27 -1.28
C VAL A 180 7.82 -12.11 -2.60
N TRP A 181 7.33 -10.90 -2.85
CA TRP A 181 6.54 -10.61 -4.05
C TRP A 181 7.48 -10.36 -5.23
N GLU A 182 7.17 -10.99 -6.35
CA GLU A 182 7.88 -10.77 -7.60
C GLU A 182 7.67 -9.31 -8.05
N GLY A 183 8.76 -8.57 -8.29
CA GLY A 183 8.72 -7.13 -8.56
C GLY A 183 8.80 -6.22 -7.32
N GLY A 184 8.92 -6.77 -6.11
CA GLY A 184 9.02 -6.02 -4.85
C GLY A 184 7.71 -5.33 -4.44
N CYS A 185 7.75 -4.41 -3.48
CA CYS A 185 6.58 -3.67 -2.98
C CYS A 185 5.94 -2.68 -3.99
N ARG A 186 6.27 -2.77 -5.29
CA ARG A 186 5.72 -1.92 -6.34
C ARG A 186 4.24 -2.25 -6.54
N ALA A 187 3.31 -1.44 -6.03
CA ALA A 187 1.87 -1.66 -6.19
C ALA A 187 1.43 -3.09 -5.81
N GLY A 188 2.15 -3.74 -4.88
CA GLY A 188 1.99 -5.16 -4.60
C GLY A 188 2.18 -6.06 -5.84
N GLY A 189 3.12 -5.82 -6.75
CA GLY A 189 3.32 -6.70 -7.92
C GLY A 189 2.09 -6.82 -8.83
N ALA A 190 1.25 -5.77 -8.90
CA ALA A 190 0.12 -5.73 -9.82
C ALA A 190 0.60 -5.99 -11.27
N PRO A 191 -0.20 -6.66 -12.11
CA PRO A 191 0.24 -7.04 -13.46
C PRO A 191 0.41 -5.84 -14.41
N TRP A 192 -0.12 -4.68 -14.04
CA TRP A 192 0.05 -3.43 -14.78
C TRP A 192 1.10 -2.53 -14.14
N ARG A 193 1.81 -1.78 -14.98
CA ARG A 193 2.84 -0.85 -14.52
C ARG A 193 2.17 0.45 -14.07
N SER A 194 2.35 0.79 -12.80
CA SER A 194 2.08 2.15 -12.31
C SER A 194 3.35 2.98 -12.30
N ALA A 195 3.27 4.21 -12.80
CA ALA A 195 4.33 5.22 -12.65
C ALA A 195 4.29 5.89 -11.27
N LYS A 196 3.13 5.85 -10.60
CA LYS A 196 2.93 6.45 -9.28
C LYS A 196 3.67 5.71 -8.17
N TYR A 197 3.96 4.41 -8.35
CA TYR A 197 4.65 3.58 -7.37
C TYR A 197 6.01 3.10 -7.87
N THR A 198 7.04 3.38 -7.08
CA THR A 198 8.37 2.81 -7.18
C THR A 198 8.53 1.66 -6.18
N ARG A 199 9.66 0.95 -6.23
CA ARG A 199 10.02 -0.03 -5.20
C ARG A 199 10.19 0.59 -3.81
N ALA A 200 10.59 1.87 -3.76
CA ALA A 200 10.82 2.63 -2.54
C ALA A 200 9.54 3.31 -1.98
N GLY A 201 8.39 3.15 -2.64
CA GLY A 201 7.13 3.80 -2.27
C GLY A 201 6.57 4.69 -3.37
N LEU A 202 5.71 5.64 -3.00
CA LEU A 202 5.12 6.59 -3.95
C LEU A 202 6.20 7.46 -4.59
N ALA A 203 6.16 7.62 -5.92
CA ALA A 203 7.15 8.36 -6.69
C ALA A 203 7.18 9.86 -6.32
N ASP A 204 6.01 10.41 -6.06
CA ASP A 204 5.83 11.79 -5.62
C ASP A 204 4.81 11.83 -4.48
N THR A 205 5.22 12.32 -3.32
CA THR A 205 4.32 12.48 -2.15
C THR A 205 3.64 13.84 -2.10
N SER A 206 4.04 14.79 -2.96
CA SER A 206 3.43 16.12 -3.07
C SER A 206 2.00 16.05 -3.59
N GLN A 207 1.69 15.06 -4.44
CA GLN A 207 0.34 14.83 -5.00
C GLN A 207 -0.75 14.58 -3.93
N LEU A 208 -0.36 14.26 -2.69
CA LEU A 208 -1.27 14.02 -1.57
C LEU A 208 -1.64 15.29 -0.81
N MET A 209 -0.97 16.41 -1.07
CA MET A 209 -1.08 17.65 -0.29
C MET A 209 -1.44 18.84 -1.20
N SER A 210 -2.15 19.82 -0.67
CA SER A 210 -2.28 21.15 -1.26
C SER A 210 -1.00 21.98 -1.02
N ASP A 211 -0.85 23.08 -1.75
CA ASP A 211 0.28 24.01 -1.59
C ASP A 211 0.41 24.57 -0.16
N ASP A 212 -0.71 24.61 0.58
CA ASP A 212 -0.79 25.05 1.98
C ASP A 212 -0.38 23.95 2.99
N GLY A 213 -0.01 22.76 2.50
CA GLY A 213 0.51 21.66 3.30
C GLY A 213 -0.55 20.82 4.01
N GLU A 214 -1.83 21.00 3.69
CA GLU A 214 -2.96 20.15 4.08
C GLU A 214 -3.16 19.00 3.07
N PHE A 215 -3.89 17.94 3.43
CA PHE A 215 -4.22 16.89 2.46
C PHE A 215 -5.13 17.43 1.35
N ARG A 216 -4.78 17.18 0.09
CA ARG A 216 -5.53 17.69 -1.06
C ARG A 216 -6.95 17.09 -1.04
N ALA A 217 -7.96 17.96 -0.91
CA ALA A 217 -9.34 17.62 -1.20
C ALA A 217 -9.46 17.29 -2.70
N PRO A 218 -10.32 16.34 -3.10
CA PRO A 218 -10.52 16.09 -4.52
C PRO A 218 -11.11 17.34 -5.16
N PRO A 219 -10.87 17.54 -6.47
CA PRO A 219 -11.54 18.61 -7.19
C PRO A 219 -13.06 18.45 -7.03
N PRO A 220 -13.81 19.57 -6.91
CA PRO A 220 -15.27 19.49 -6.87
C PRO A 220 -15.76 18.75 -8.11
N ALA A 221 -16.76 17.88 -7.93
CA ALA A 221 -17.36 17.13 -9.03
C ALA A 221 -17.76 18.11 -10.17
N GLY A 222 -17.13 17.97 -11.34
CA GLY A 222 -17.43 18.76 -12.54
C GLY A 222 -16.36 19.74 -13.03
N THR A 223 -15.15 19.79 -12.46
CA THR A 223 -14.05 20.63 -12.99
C THR A 223 -12.84 19.81 -13.43
N ALA A 224 -12.99 18.96 -14.44
CA ALA A 224 -11.85 18.45 -15.19
C ALA A 224 -11.58 19.40 -16.36
N THR A 225 -10.67 20.36 -16.19
CA THR A 225 -10.01 20.98 -17.33
C THR A 225 -8.94 20.00 -17.81
N ALA A 226 -9.15 19.45 -19.01
CA ALA A 226 -8.16 18.64 -19.69
C ALA A 226 -6.93 19.51 -19.97
N GLU A 227 -5.87 19.32 -19.20
CA GLU A 227 -4.52 19.61 -19.68
C GLU A 227 -3.99 18.30 -20.28
N GLU A 228 -3.82 18.31 -21.59
CA GLU A 228 -3.19 17.23 -22.36
C GLU A 228 -1.74 17.06 -21.89
N GLU A 229 -1.45 16.03 -21.09
CA GLU A 229 -0.08 15.52 -20.99
C GLU A 229 0.21 14.69 -22.24
N GLU A 230 1.13 15.20 -23.08
CA GLU A 230 1.69 14.47 -24.22
C GLU A 230 2.24 13.10 -23.77
N PRO A 231 2.00 12.01 -24.52
CA PRO A 231 2.53 10.71 -24.19
C PRO A 231 4.06 10.73 -24.30
N ALA A 232 4.74 10.50 -23.16
CA ALA A 232 6.18 10.29 -23.12
C ALA A 232 6.57 9.12 -24.04
N ALA A 233 7.51 9.39 -24.94
CA ALA A 233 7.99 8.47 -25.96
C ALA A 233 8.44 7.13 -25.36
N ALA A 234 8.01 6.04 -26.00
CA ALA A 234 8.48 4.70 -25.69
C ALA A 234 9.97 4.58 -26.02
N GLU A 235 10.82 4.37 -25.01
CA GLU A 235 12.17 3.87 -25.22
C GLU A 235 12.11 2.38 -25.59
N GLU A 236 12.64 2.06 -26.78
CA GLU A 236 12.79 0.70 -27.29
C GLU A 236 13.74 -0.15 -26.41
N PRO A 237 13.52 -1.47 -26.31
CA PRO A 237 14.39 -2.34 -25.56
C PRO A 237 15.74 -2.51 -26.28
N VAL A 238 16.83 -2.13 -25.61
CA VAL A 238 18.18 -2.50 -26.06
C VAL A 238 18.32 -4.01 -25.96
N ALA A 239 18.52 -4.64 -27.12
CA ALA A 239 18.76 -6.07 -27.25
C ALA A 239 20.21 -6.46 -26.87
N ALA A 240 20.29 -7.61 -26.19
CA ALA A 240 21.47 -8.45 -25.87
C ALA A 240 22.48 -7.92 -24.85
#